data_AF-A0A3B5M1B2-F1
#
_entry.id   AF-A0A3B5M1B2-F1
#
_cell.length_a   1.000
_cell.length_b   1.000
_cell.length_c   1.000
_cell.angle_alpha   90.00
_cell.angle_beta   90.00
_cell.angle_gamma   90.00
#
_symmetry.space_group_name_H-M   'P 1'
#
loop_
_entity.id
_entity.type
_entity.pdbx_description
1 polymer ?
#
loop_
_entity_poly.entity_id
_entity_poly.type
_entity_poly.pdbx_seq_one_letter_code
_entity_poly.pdbx_strand_id
1 'polypeptide(L)'
;STAAAACRRSRGAALLFLWPPAHITASPNQMTMLDNHYLKMKKMYSGCNVVLENLEITYTQENQDLSFLQSIQEVGGYVLIAMNEVSTIPLVNLRLIRGQNLYEGNFTLLVMSNYQKNPSSPDVYQVGLKQLQLSNLTEILSGGVKVSHNPLLCNVETINWWDIVDKTSNPTMNLIPHAFERQCQKCDPGCVNGSFFHCFFYCNRRCRGPKPIDCCNEHCAGGCTGPRATDCLACRDFNDDGTCKDTCPPPKIYDIVSHQVVDNPNIKYTFGAACVKECPSNYVVTEGACVRSCSAGMLEVDENGKRSCKPCDGVCPKGRPTHTHTHTHTHTNPEQIPRVVLVLPAVCDGIGIGSLSNTIAVNSTNIGSFSNCTKINGDIILNRNSFEG
;
A
#
# COMPACT_ATOMS: atom_id res chain seq x y z
N SER A 1 -4.68 -23.14 -7.65
CA SER A 1 -4.05 -21.84 -7.36
C SER A 1 -5.11 -20.92 -6.78
N THR A 2 -5.19 -20.83 -5.45
CA THR A 2 -6.03 -19.83 -4.78
C THR A 2 -5.37 -18.47 -4.99
N ALA A 3 -6.00 -17.59 -5.78
CA ALA A 3 -5.54 -16.23 -5.93
C ALA A 3 -5.47 -15.57 -4.55
N ALA A 4 -4.31 -15.04 -4.16
CA ALA A 4 -4.15 -14.30 -2.92
C ALA A 4 -5.09 -13.09 -2.93
N ALA A 5 -5.84 -12.87 -1.84
CA ALA A 5 -6.76 -11.75 -1.75
C ALA A 5 -5.95 -10.46 -1.54
N ALA A 6 -5.98 -9.57 -2.54
CA ALA A 6 -5.35 -8.26 -2.48
C ALA A 6 -6.36 -7.20 -2.03
N CYS A 7 -5.97 -6.35 -1.08
CA CYS A 7 -6.83 -5.29 -0.55
C CYS A 7 -6.14 -3.94 -0.61
N ARG A 8 -6.97 -2.91 -0.60
CA ARG A 8 -6.53 -1.54 -0.72
C ARG A 8 -7.42 -0.63 0.10
N ARG A 9 -6.81 0.30 0.81
CA ARG A 9 -7.52 1.41 1.42
C ARG A 9 -7.89 2.44 0.35
N SER A 10 -9.16 2.74 0.20
CA SER A 10 -9.60 3.93 -0.53
C SER A 10 -8.95 5.13 0.16
N ARG A 11 -8.31 6.05 -0.60
CA ARG A 11 -7.73 7.29 -0.06
C ARG A 11 -8.86 8.18 0.48
N GLY A 12 -9.41 7.83 1.63
CA GLY A 12 -10.09 8.79 2.49
C GLY A 12 -9.00 9.58 3.17
N ALA A 13 -9.19 10.90 3.29
CA ALA A 13 -8.30 11.80 4.00
C ALA A 13 -7.70 11.08 5.22
N ALA A 14 -6.37 11.03 5.29
CA ALA A 14 -5.70 10.73 6.54
C ALA A 14 -6.24 11.77 7.52
N LEU A 15 -7.24 11.36 8.29
CA LEU A 15 -7.77 12.13 9.37
C LEU A 15 -6.69 12.05 10.44
N LEU A 16 -5.68 12.92 10.28
CA LEU A 16 -4.99 13.53 11.40
C LEU A 16 -6.07 14.31 12.16
N PHE A 17 -6.93 13.58 12.88
CA PHE A 17 -7.70 14.17 13.95
C PHE A 17 -6.66 14.51 15.01
N LEU A 18 -6.18 15.75 14.96
CA LEU A 18 -5.73 16.46 16.15
C LEU A 18 -6.94 16.53 17.08
N TRP A 19 -7.17 15.49 17.87
CA TRP A 19 -8.12 15.54 18.97
C TRP A 19 -7.50 16.46 20.04
N PRO A 20 -8.24 17.40 20.65
CA PRO A 20 -7.69 18.33 21.61
C PRO A 20 -7.24 17.57 22.87
N PRO A 21 -6.37 18.19 23.69
CA PRO A 21 -5.80 17.55 24.86
C PRO A 21 -6.91 17.11 25.83
N ALA A 22 -6.95 15.81 26.07
CA ALA A 22 -7.30 15.13 27.31
C ALA A 22 -8.37 15.76 28.22
N HIS A 23 -9.53 16.19 27.71
CA HIS A 23 -10.72 16.39 28.54
C HIS A 23 -11.95 16.29 27.65
N ILE A 24 -12.72 15.20 27.79
CA ILE A 24 -14.18 15.08 27.59
C ILE A 24 -14.50 13.60 27.86
N THR A 25 -15.40 13.34 28.80
CA THR A 25 -16.05 12.04 28.98
C THR A 25 -16.60 11.59 27.62
N ALA A 26 -16.23 10.38 27.16
CA ALA A 26 -16.56 9.91 25.82
C ALA A 26 -18.07 10.08 25.54
N SER A 27 -18.40 11.00 24.65
CA SER A 27 -19.79 11.22 24.22
C SER A 27 -20.28 9.95 23.49
N PRO A 28 -21.58 9.60 23.53
CA PRO A 28 -22.14 8.53 22.70
C PRO A 28 -21.76 8.67 21.20
N ASN A 29 -21.58 9.90 20.73
CA ASN A 29 -21.14 10.20 19.36
C ASN A 29 -19.66 9.83 19.09
N GLN A 30 -18.80 9.79 20.10
CA GLN A 30 -17.39 9.41 19.96
C GLN A 30 -17.21 7.89 19.96
N MET A 31 -17.97 7.18 20.81
CA MET A 31 -17.97 5.72 20.84
C MET A 31 -18.46 5.15 19.49
N THR A 32 -19.55 5.70 18.96
CA THR A 32 -20.09 5.32 17.64
C THR A 32 -19.13 5.63 16.48
N MET A 33 -18.35 6.72 16.55
CA MET A 33 -17.30 7.00 15.54
C MET A 33 -16.14 5.99 15.60
N LEU A 34 -15.75 5.57 16.80
CA LEU A 34 -14.66 4.63 17.02
C LEU A 34 -15.05 3.20 16.60
N ASP A 35 -16.27 2.79 16.92
CA ASP A 35 -16.84 1.52 16.44
C ASP A 35 -16.96 1.52 14.91
N ASN A 36 -17.38 2.65 14.32
CA ASN A 36 -17.37 2.83 12.87
C ASN A 36 -15.97 2.75 12.25
N HIS A 37 -14.92 3.21 12.96
CA HIS A 37 -13.54 3.08 12.51
C HIS A 37 -13.10 1.61 12.50
N TYR A 38 -13.31 0.90 13.61
CA TYR A 38 -13.00 -0.53 13.72
C TYR A 38 -13.72 -1.36 12.66
N LEU A 39 -15.02 -1.14 12.45
CA LEU A 39 -15.82 -1.88 11.46
C LEU A 39 -15.30 -1.64 10.03
N LYS A 40 -14.87 -0.41 9.70
CA LYS A 40 -14.24 -0.11 8.40
C LYS A 40 -12.92 -0.85 8.24
N MET A 41 -12.06 -0.83 9.26
CA MET A 41 -10.79 -1.54 9.25
C MET A 41 -11.00 -3.06 9.10
N LYS A 42 -11.90 -3.65 9.90
CA LYS A 42 -12.25 -5.06 9.84
C LYS A 42 -12.77 -5.46 8.46
N LYS A 43 -13.72 -4.69 7.92
CA LYS A 43 -14.27 -4.94 6.57
C LYS A 43 -13.19 -4.88 5.49
N MET A 44 -12.20 -4.00 5.64
CA MET A 44 -11.16 -3.76 4.65
C MET A 44 -10.09 -4.86 4.62
N TYR A 45 -9.71 -5.38 5.79
CA TYR A 45 -8.60 -6.32 5.91
C TYR A 45 -9.02 -7.77 6.19
N SER A 46 -10.30 -8.03 6.47
CA SER A 46 -10.78 -9.39 6.68
C SER A 46 -10.58 -10.26 5.44
N GLY A 47 -9.81 -11.34 5.60
CA GLY A 47 -9.48 -12.27 4.51
C GLY A 47 -8.39 -11.74 3.57
N CYS A 48 -7.74 -10.62 3.90
CA CYS A 48 -6.70 -10.03 3.08
C CYS A 48 -5.35 -10.73 3.26
N ASN A 49 -4.67 -11.03 2.16
CA ASN A 49 -3.30 -11.55 2.18
C ASN A 49 -2.28 -10.47 1.82
N VAL A 50 -2.60 -9.62 0.84
CA VAL A 50 -1.68 -8.60 0.32
C VAL A 50 -2.33 -7.22 0.42
N VAL A 51 -1.76 -6.34 1.23
CA VAL A 51 -2.18 -4.94 1.29
C VAL A 51 -1.38 -4.15 0.27
N LEU A 52 -2.03 -3.68 -0.79
CA LEU A 52 -1.35 -3.01 -1.92
C LEU A 52 -0.77 -1.64 -1.56
N GLU A 53 -1.26 -1.00 -0.51
CA GLU A 53 -0.80 0.31 -0.04
C GLU A 53 -0.41 0.22 1.44
N ASN A 54 -0.85 1.14 2.27
CA ASN A 54 -0.46 1.22 3.68
C ASN A 54 -1.41 0.40 4.55
N LEU A 55 -0.87 -0.27 5.56
CA LEU A 55 -1.64 -0.90 6.63
C LEU A 55 -1.63 0.04 7.84
N GLU A 56 -2.79 0.58 8.19
CA GLU A 56 -2.94 1.44 9.37
C GLU A 56 -3.89 0.79 10.37
N ILE A 57 -3.35 0.49 11.55
CA ILE A 57 -4.07 -0.07 12.69
C ILE A 57 -4.04 1.02 13.76
N THR A 58 -5.14 1.73 13.88
CA THR A 58 -5.24 2.87 14.78
C THR A 58 -6.52 2.84 15.59
N TYR A 59 -6.47 3.48 16.76
CA TYR A 59 -7.64 3.72 17.60
C TYR A 59 -8.44 2.45 17.95
N THR A 60 -7.80 1.31 18.11
CA THR A 60 -8.50 0.08 18.54
C THR A 60 -8.72 0.08 20.05
N GLN A 61 -9.93 -0.26 20.50
CA GLN A 61 -10.27 -0.38 21.92
C GLN A 61 -9.82 -1.73 22.50
N GLU A 62 -9.63 -1.81 23.81
CA GLU A 62 -9.12 -3.00 24.52
C GLU A 62 -9.85 -4.31 24.19
N ASN A 63 -11.18 -4.26 24.01
CA ASN A 63 -12.05 -5.42 23.80
C ASN A 63 -12.22 -5.83 22.33
N GLN A 64 -11.59 -5.13 21.38
CA GLN A 64 -11.78 -5.37 19.96
C GLN A 64 -10.94 -6.54 19.45
N ASP A 65 -11.56 -7.45 18.71
CA ASP A 65 -10.87 -8.58 18.10
C ASP A 65 -10.16 -8.19 16.80
N LEU A 66 -8.84 -8.37 16.77
CA LEU A 66 -7.97 -8.11 15.61
C LEU A 66 -7.51 -9.39 14.89
N SER A 67 -8.10 -10.55 15.18
CA SER A 67 -7.76 -11.85 14.56
C SER A 67 -7.78 -11.82 13.02
N PHE A 68 -8.64 -10.99 12.43
CA PHE A 68 -8.74 -10.82 10.98
C PHE A 68 -7.44 -10.29 10.33
N LEU A 69 -6.52 -9.70 11.10
CA LEU A 69 -5.21 -9.26 10.61
C LEU A 69 -4.23 -10.41 10.39
N GLN A 70 -4.48 -11.59 10.97
CA GLN A 70 -3.58 -12.75 10.86
C GLN A 70 -3.45 -13.24 9.42
N SER A 71 -4.39 -12.96 8.52
CA SER A 71 -4.29 -13.39 7.13
C SER A 71 -3.27 -12.60 6.31
N ILE A 72 -2.86 -11.42 6.78
CA ILE A 72 -1.97 -10.50 6.06
C ILE A 72 -0.56 -11.09 6.04
N GLN A 73 0.01 -11.16 4.85
CA GLN A 73 1.35 -11.69 4.59
C GLN A 73 2.30 -10.64 4.02
N GLU A 74 1.77 -9.66 3.28
CA GLU A 74 2.58 -8.65 2.60
C GLU A 74 1.89 -7.28 2.65
N VAL A 75 2.70 -6.23 2.86
CA VAL A 75 2.26 -4.83 2.79
C VAL A 75 3.15 -4.07 1.81
N GLY A 76 2.56 -3.42 0.81
CA GLY A 76 3.28 -2.66 -0.21
C GLY A 76 3.83 -1.32 0.30
N GLY A 77 3.04 -0.59 1.08
CA GLY A 77 3.40 0.70 1.64
C GLY A 77 4.09 0.60 3.01
N TYR A 78 3.70 1.49 3.93
CA TYR A 78 4.10 1.43 5.33
C TYR A 78 3.05 0.73 6.20
N VAL A 79 3.49 0.30 7.39
CA VAL A 79 2.66 -0.20 8.48
C VAL A 79 2.68 0.81 9.62
N LEU A 80 1.52 1.37 9.96
CA LEU A 80 1.32 2.29 11.08
C LEU A 80 0.47 1.63 12.16
N ILE A 81 1.05 1.49 13.35
CA ILE A 81 0.40 0.99 14.56
C ILE A 81 0.42 2.11 15.58
N ALA A 82 -0.70 2.83 15.72
CA ALA A 82 -0.72 3.99 16.60
C ALA A 82 -2.03 4.20 17.36
N MET A 83 -1.92 4.70 18.59
CA MET A 83 -3.07 5.10 19.41
C MET A 83 -4.03 3.94 19.72
N ASN A 84 -3.48 2.73 19.91
CA ASN A 84 -4.25 1.54 20.22
C ASN A 84 -4.25 1.19 21.72
N GLU A 85 -5.37 0.70 22.22
CA GLU A 85 -5.57 0.23 23.59
C GLU A 85 -5.51 -1.30 23.72
N VAL A 86 -5.58 -2.04 22.61
CA VAL A 86 -5.45 -3.51 22.57
C VAL A 86 -4.09 -3.96 23.11
N SER A 87 -4.09 -5.13 23.76
CA SER A 87 -2.86 -5.72 24.31
C SER A 87 -1.96 -6.36 23.26
N THR A 88 -2.54 -6.84 22.15
CA THR A 88 -1.83 -7.64 21.14
C THR A 88 -2.28 -7.28 19.73
N ILE A 89 -1.31 -7.15 18.81
CA ILE A 89 -1.58 -7.00 17.37
C ILE A 89 -1.07 -8.25 16.64
N PRO A 90 -1.98 -9.11 16.13
CA PRO A 90 -1.64 -10.45 15.65
C PRO A 90 -1.25 -10.45 14.16
N LEU A 91 -0.10 -9.86 13.82
CA LEU A 91 0.47 -9.87 12.46
C LEU A 91 1.41 -11.08 12.23
N VAL A 92 1.03 -12.24 12.76
CA VAL A 92 1.88 -13.44 12.84
C VAL A 92 2.35 -13.95 11.48
N ASN A 93 1.59 -13.69 10.41
CA ASN A 93 1.92 -14.12 9.06
C ASN A 93 2.55 -13.03 8.19
N LEU A 94 2.64 -11.79 8.69
CA LEU A 94 3.26 -10.69 7.96
C LEU A 94 4.74 -11.00 7.77
N ARG A 95 5.17 -11.06 6.51
CA ARG A 95 6.51 -11.53 6.12
C ARG A 95 7.37 -10.45 5.50
N LEU A 96 6.73 -9.61 4.71
CA LEU A 96 7.38 -8.63 3.85
C LEU A 96 6.65 -7.29 3.92
N ILE A 97 7.40 -6.21 4.14
CA ILE A 97 6.93 -4.84 3.95
C ILE A 97 7.81 -4.18 2.88
N ARG A 98 7.21 -3.73 1.77
CA ARG A 98 7.98 -3.24 0.62
C ARG A 98 8.44 -1.79 0.78
N GLY A 99 7.69 -0.95 1.49
CA GLY A 99 8.07 0.44 1.71
C GLY A 99 8.05 1.31 0.45
N GLN A 100 7.14 1.03 -0.50
CA GLN A 100 6.96 1.87 -1.69
C GLN A 100 6.36 3.26 -1.36
N ASN A 101 5.70 3.36 -0.21
CA ASN A 101 5.30 4.60 0.43
C ASN A 101 5.92 4.61 1.84
N LEU A 102 6.56 5.72 2.20
CA LEU A 102 7.20 5.90 3.50
C LEU A 102 6.45 6.94 4.33
N TYR A 103 6.25 6.66 5.62
CA TYR A 103 5.74 7.66 6.56
C TYR A 103 6.85 8.65 6.91
N GLU A 104 6.53 9.95 6.95
CA GLU A 104 7.52 11.04 7.13
C GLU A 104 8.71 10.94 6.14
N GLY A 105 8.53 10.28 4.99
CA GLY A 105 9.58 10.04 4.00
C GLY A 105 10.70 9.07 4.42
N ASN A 106 10.63 8.47 5.61
CA ASN A 106 11.74 7.72 6.20
C ASN A 106 11.38 6.35 6.76
N PHE A 107 10.14 6.15 7.20
CA PHE A 107 9.77 4.98 8.00
C PHE A 107 8.74 4.11 7.31
N THR A 108 8.96 2.80 7.39
CA THR A 108 8.09 1.77 6.81
C THR A 108 7.34 1.00 7.89
N LEU A 109 7.89 0.90 9.10
CA LEU A 109 7.18 0.37 10.26
C LEU A 109 7.19 1.42 11.37
N LEU A 110 6.01 1.78 11.84
CA LEU A 110 5.82 2.78 12.88
C LEU A 110 4.93 2.21 13.98
N VAL A 111 5.44 2.21 15.20
CA VAL A 111 4.71 1.76 16.38
C VAL A 111 4.77 2.89 17.40
N MET A 112 3.67 3.62 17.57
CA MET A 112 3.68 4.76 18.48
C MET A 112 2.42 5.00 19.28
N SER A 113 2.60 5.44 20.53
CA SER A 113 1.50 5.91 21.39
C SER A 113 0.39 4.88 21.60
N ASN A 114 0.72 3.59 21.70
CA ASN A 114 -0.26 2.52 21.90
C ASN A 114 -0.52 2.25 23.39
N TYR A 115 -1.20 3.20 24.03
CA TYR A 115 -1.61 3.12 25.43
C TYR A 115 -2.78 4.06 25.71
N GLN A 116 -3.53 3.74 26.76
CA GLN A 116 -4.53 4.66 27.30
C GLN A 116 -3.89 5.56 28.37
N LYS A 117 -4.07 6.88 28.26
CA LYS A 117 -3.69 7.81 29.33
C LYS A 117 -4.74 7.82 30.41
N ASN A 118 -4.37 7.49 31.64
CA ASN A 118 -5.23 7.71 32.79
C ASN A 118 -5.03 9.14 33.33
N PRO A 119 -6.04 10.04 33.27
CA PRO A 119 -5.89 11.41 33.76
C PRO A 119 -5.59 11.50 35.25
N SER A 120 -6.04 10.51 36.03
CA SER A 120 -5.85 10.46 37.48
C SER A 120 -4.48 9.89 37.89
N SER A 121 -3.77 9.22 36.98
CA SER A 121 -2.46 8.62 37.23
C SER A 121 -1.59 8.65 35.95
N PRO A 122 -1.03 9.81 35.58
CA PRO A 122 -0.33 10.01 34.32
C PRO A 122 0.92 9.13 34.13
N ASP A 123 1.48 8.62 35.24
CA ASP A 123 2.66 7.76 35.26
C ASP A 123 2.32 6.26 35.32
N VAL A 124 1.05 5.89 35.44
CA VAL A 124 0.61 4.48 35.53
C VAL A 124 -0.15 4.09 34.28
N TYR A 125 0.46 3.20 33.50
CA TYR A 125 -0.14 2.63 32.30
C TYR A 125 -0.71 1.25 32.62
N GLN A 126 -2.02 1.05 32.45
CA GLN A 126 -2.68 -0.25 32.68
C GLN A 126 -3.15 -0.89 31.37
N VAL A 127 -3.62 -0.06 30.44
CA VAL A 127 -4.20 -0.47 29.15
C VAL A 127 -3.32 0.03 28.01
N GLY A 128 -3.07 -0.84 27.03
CA GLY A 128 -2.19 -0.56 25.90
C GLY A 128 -1.50 -1.79 25.35
N LEU A 129 -0.74 -1.57 24.28
CA LEU A 129 -0.05 -2.62 23.53
C LEU A 129 1.10 -3.23 24.34
N LYS A 130 1.02 -4.55 24.54
CA LYS A 130 1.99 -5.36 25.26
C LYS A 130 2.88 -6.17 24.33
N GLN A 131 2.32 -6.66 23.22
CA GLN A 131 3.04 -7.52 22.28
C GLN A 131 2.73 -7.19 20.82
N LEU A 132 3.79 -7.07 20.02
CA LEU A 132 3.74 -7.10 18.56
C LEU A 132 4.08 -8.51 18.09
N GLN A 133 3.10 -9.22 17.51
CA GLN A 133 3.33 -10.57 17.00
C GLN A 133 3.80 -10.50 15.55
N LEU A 134 5.08 -10.15 15.35
CA LEU A 134 5.73 -10.05 14.04
C LEU A 134 6.66 -11.26 13.77
N SER A 135 6.23 -12.46 14.19
CA SER A 135 7.07 -13.67 14.20
C SER A 135 7.61 -14.09 12.84
N ASN A 136 6.88 -13.79 11.75
CA ASN A 136 7.28 -14.12 10.39
C ASN A 136 7.88 -12.94 9.63
N LEU A 137 8.00 -11.76 10.24
CA LEU A 137 8.51 -10.57 9.55
C LEU A 137 10.03 -10.70 9.41
N THR A 138 10.46 -11.01 8.19
CA THR A 138 11.86 -11.28 7.87
C THR A 138 12.44 -10.29 6.88
N GLU A 139 11.63 -9.39 6.29
CA GLU A 139 12.12 -8.44 5.29
C GLU A 139 11.34 -7.11 5.30
N ILE A 140 12.11 -6.00 5.29
CA ILE A 140 11.66 -4.65 4.96
C ILE A 140 12.55 -4.13 3.83
N LEU A 141 12.02 -3.94 2.62
CA LEU A 141 12.83 -3.61 1.43
C LEU A 141 13.28 -2.14 1.35
N SER A 142 12.52 -1.23 1.95
CA SER A 142 12.79 0.20 1.92
C SER A 142 12.26 0.85 3.18
N GLY A 143 12.89 1.95 3.61
CA GLY A 143 12.57 2.68 4.82
C GLY A 143 12.97 1.96 6.11
N GLY A 144 13.00 2.69 7.21
CA GLY A 144 13.39 2.15 8.51
C GLY A 144 12.23 1.97 9.49
N VAL A 145 12.58 1.79 10.77
CA VAL A 145 11.63 1.46 11.84
C VAL A 145 11.63 2.55 12.91
N LYS A 146 10.43 3.01 13.28
CA LYS A 146 10.20 3.98 14.36
C LYS A 146 9.35 3.35 15.46
N VAL A 147 9.90 3.24 16.67
CA VAL A 147 9.17 2.80 17.86
C VAL A 147 9.31 3.89 18.92
N SER A 148 8.19 4.49 19.32
CA SER A 148 8.20 5.55 20.32
C SER A 148 6.93 5.52 21.17
N HIS A 149 7.02 5.86 22.46
CA HIS A 149 5.82 6.03 23.31
C HIS A 149 4.91 4.79 23.41
N ASN A 150 5.44 3.57 23.53
CA ASN A 150 4.69 2.35 23.88
C ASN A 150 5.06 1.79 25.27
N PRO A 151 4.52 2.36 26.38
CA PRO A 151 5.01 2.09 27.74
C PRO A 151 4.83 0.64 28.19
N LEU A 152 3.87 -0.10 27.62
CA LEU A 152 3.57 -1.49 27.99
C LEU A 152 4.20 -2.54 27.06
N LEU A 153 4.83 -2.10 25.95
CA LEU A 153 5.29 -2.98 24.87
C LEU A 153 6.59 -3.70 25.24
N CYS A 154 6.57 -5.03 25.24
CA CYS A 154 7.71 -5.88 25.60
C CYS A 154 8.43 -6.46 24.37
N ASN A 155 9.70 -6.84 24.56
CA ASN A 155 10.53 -7.64 23.65
C ASN A 155 10.88 -6.99 22.30
N VAL A 156 10.52 -5.74 22.07
CA VAL A 156 10.87 -5.03 20.83
C VAL A 156 12.36 -4.70 20.77
N GLU A 157 12.95 -4.45 21.93
CA GLU A 157 14.37 -4.24 22.12
C GLU A 157 15.24 -5.49 21.82
N THR A 158 14.66 -6.68 21.84
CA THR A 158 15.40 -7.94 21.57
C THR A 158 15.45 -8.28 20.07
N ILE A 159 14.73 -7.53 19.23
CA ILE A 159 14.66 -7.78 17.79
C ILE A 159 15.91 -7.20 17.11
N ASN A 160 16.61 -8.04 16.34
CA ASN A 160 17.70 -7.58 15.47
C ASN A 160 17.13 -6.95 14.19
N TRP A 161 16.70 -5.70 14.27
CA TRP A 161 16.11 -4.98 13.13
C TRP A 161 17.01 -4.90 11.91
N TRP A 162 18.33 -4.91 12.08
CA TRP A 162 19.31 -4.87 10.99
C TRP A 162 19.38 -6.16 10.19
N ASP A 163 18.80 -7.26 10.71
CA ASP A 163 18.57 -8.47 9.93
C ASP A 163 17.31 -8.34 9.07
N ILE A 164 16.29 -7.61 9.54
CA ILE A 164 15.00 -7.49 8.84
C ILE A 164 15.06 -6.43 7.73
N VAL A 165 15.72 -5.30 7.97
CA VAL A 165 15.72 -4.15 7.05
C VAL A 165 16.83 -4.27 5.98
N ASP A 166 16.49 -4.02 4.72
CA ASP A 166 17.45 -3.97 3.62
C ASP A 166 18.38 -2.77 3.77
N LYS A 167 19.62 -3.04 4.20
CA LYS A 167 20.66 -2.02 4.41
C LYS A 167 20.98 -1.22 3.14
N THR A 168 20.73 -1.79 1.95
CA THR A 168 20.97 -1.10 0.69
C THR A 168 20.00 0.07 0.45
N SER A 169 18.90 0.14 1.21
CA SER A 169 17.93 1.24 1.14
C SER A 169 18.29 2.44 2.03
N ASN A 170 19.45 2.45 2.71
CA ASN A 170 19.84 3.47 3.68
C ASN A 170 18.75 3.79 4.72
N PRO A 171 18.30 2.80 5.51
CA PRO A 171 17.13 2.96 6.40
C PRO A 171 17.42 3.84 7.62
N THR A 172 16.39 4.56 8.08
CA THR A 172 16.43 5.40 9.29
C THR A 172 15.84 4.64 10.50
N MET A 173 16.66 4.40 11.52
CA MET A 173 16.22 3.71 12.75
C MET A 173 15.96 4.70 13.88
N ASN A 174 14.76 4.65 14.46
CA ASN A 174 14.38 5.45 15.63
C ASN A 174 13.65 4.59 16.66
N LEU A 175 14.43 3.90 17.49
CA LEU A 175 13.95 3.01 18.54
C LEU A 175 14.17 3.72 19.88
N ILE A 176 13.21 4.52 20.32
CA ILE A 176 13.31 5.25 21.59
C ILE A 176 12.97 4.27 22.72
N PRO A 177 13.94 3.87 23.56
CA PRO A 177 13.66 3.04 24.72
C PRO A 177 12.82 3.84 25.71
N HIS A 178 11.85 3.20 26.34
CA HIS A 178 11.18 3.81 27.48
C HIS A 178 12.08 3.82 28.71
N ALA A 179 11.98 4.89 29.48
CA ALA A 179 12.74 5.10 30.71
C ALA A 179 12.24 4.28 31.91
N PHE A 180 11.20 3.46 31.74
CA PHE A 180 10.55 2.73 32.82
C PHE A 180 10.96 1.25 32.83
N GLU A 181 11.33 0.74 34.00
CA GLU A 181 11.53 -0.70 34.21
C GLU A 181 10.20 -1.44 34.06
N ARG A 182 10.16 -2.42 33.14
CA ARG A 182 8.95 -3.20 32.82
C ARG A 182 9.14 -4.63 33.26
N GLN A 183 8.12 -5.22 33.87
CA GLN A 183 8.08 -6.66 34.14
C GLN A 183 7.67 -7.40 32.86
N CYS A 184 8.60 -7.51 31.91
CA CYS A 184 8.43 -8.31 30.71
C CYS A 184 8.86 -9.76 30.98
N GLN A 185 8.12 -10.71 30.42
CA GLN A 185 8.59 -12.10 30.36
C GLN A 185 9.86 -12.13 29.51
N LYS A 186 10.91 -12.75 30.02
CA LYS A 186 12.13 -12.97 29.25
C LYS A 186 11.82 -13.86 28.05
N CYS A 187 12.44 -13.57 26.91
CA CYS A 187 12.37 -14.46 25.76
C CYS A 187 12.85 -15.86 26.14
N ASP A 188 12.21 -16.87 25.55
CA ASP A 188 12.64 -18.26 25.67
C ASP A 188 14.13 -18.37 25.27
N PRO A 189 14.99 -19.12 25.96
CA PRO A 189 16.39 -19.31 25.56
C PRO A 189 16.56 -19.86 24.13
N GLY A 190 15.56 -20.58 23.61
CA GLY A 190 15.48 -21.03 22.21
C GLY A 190 15.02 -19.95 21.22
N CYS A 191 14.54 -18.81 21.71
CA CYS A 191 14.33 -17.60 20.92
C CYS A 191 15.70 -17.00 20.62
N VAL A 192 16.37 -17.58 19.62
CA VAL A 192 17.64 -17.07 19.09
C VAL A 192 17.45 -15.59 18.78
N ASN A 193 18.31 -14.72 19.33
CA ASN A 193 18.29 -13.24 19.22
C ASN A 193 18.17 -12.73 17.76
N GLY A 194 16.99 -12.87 17.17
CA GLY A 194 16.56 -12.38 15.85
C GLY A 194 17.50 -12.60 14.68
N SER A 195 18.61 -13.33 14.86
CA SER A 195 19.62 -13.49 13.83
C SER A 195 19.27 -14.77 13.11
N PHE A 196 18.43 -14.60 12.09
CA PHE A 196 18.37 -15.57 11.01
C PHE A 196 19.81 -15.79 10.56
N PHE A 197 20.27 -17.03 10.71
CA PHE A 197 21.56 -17.61 10.35
C PHE A 197 22.67 -16.63 9.93
N HIS A 198 23.83 -16.67 10.61
CA HIS A 198 25.06 -16.09 10.06
C HIS A 198 25.29 -16.64 8.64
N CYS A 199 24.95 -15.86 7.62
CA CYS A 199 25.06 -16.31 6.24
C CYS A 199 26.53 -16.52 5.87
N PHE A 200 26.76 -17.43 4.93
CA PHE A 200 28.04 -17.52 4.28
C PHE A 200 28.38 -16.16 3.66
N PHE A 201 29.61 -15.67 3.83
CA PHE A 201 30.00 -14.30 3.45
C PHE A 201 29.75 -13.96 1.97
N TYR A 202 29.78 -14.97 1.09
CA TYR A 202 29.51 -14.79 -0.36
C TYR A 202 28.04 -14.90 -0.74
N CYS A 203 27.10 -15.05 0.21
CA CYS A 203 25.69 -14.95 -0.13
C CYS A 203 25.35 -13.51 -0.51
N ASN A 204 24.64 -13.31 -1.62
CA ASN A 204 24.23 -11.97 -2.05
C ASN A 204 23.37 -11.27 -1.00
N ARG A 205 22.43 -11.99 -0.36
CA ARG A 205 21.45 -11.43 0.59
C ARG A 205 21.05 -12.43 1.68
N ARG A 206 19.99 -13.21 1.42
CA ARG A 206 19.37 -14.12 2.40
C ARG A 206 19.96 -15.51 2.34
N CYS A 207 19.84 -16.24 3.45
CA CYS A 207 20.26 -17.62 3.54
C CYS A 207 19.40 -18.41 4.54
N ARG A 208 19.53 -19.73 4.49
CA ARG A 208 18.91 -20.69 5.42
C ARG A 208 19.89 -21.20 6.47
N GLY A 209 21.14 -20.76 6.41
CA GLY A 209 22.26 -21.38 7.11
C GLY A 209 23.61 -20.78 6.70
N PRO A 210 24.70 -21.21 7.37
CA PRO A 210 26.03 -20.64 7.19
C PRO A 210 26.82 -21.24 6.02
N LYS A 211 26.31 -22.27 5.34
CA LYS A 211 27.04 -22.92 4.24
C LYS A 211 26.76 -22.22 2.91
N PRO A 212 27.66 -22.31 1.92
CA PRO A 212 27.41 -21.75 0.59
C PRO A 212 26.12 -22.26 -0.07
N ILE A 213 25.75 -23.53 0.16
CA ILE A 213 24.52 -24.15 -0.36
C ILE A 213 23.24 -23.62 0.31
N ASP A 214 23.39 -22.91 1.43
CA ASP A 214 22.27 -22.33 2.16
C ASP A 214 21.90 -20.93 1.65
N CYS A 215 22.70 -20.35 0.74
CA CYS A 215 22.35 -19.08 0.11
C CYS A 215 21.05 -19.19 -0.69
N CYS A 216 20.20 -18.18 -0.55
CA CYS A 216 19.00 -18.04 -1.36
C CYS A 216 19.31 -17.46 -2.73
N ASN A 217 18.38 -17.65 -3.67
CA ASN A 217 18.41 -16.93 -4.94
C ASN A 217 18.34 -15.41 -4.70
N GLU A 218 18.98 -14.63 -5.56
CA GLU A 218 19.05 -13.17 -5.43
C GLU A 218 17.70 -12.45 -5.54
N HIS A 219 16.72 -13.07 -6.20
CA HIS A 219 15.36 -12.55 -6.31
C HIS A 219 14.47 -12.88 -5.09
N CYS A 220 14.98 -13.63 -4.11
CA CYS A 220 14.25 -13.92 -2.88
C CYS A 220 14.26 -12.74 -1.91
N ALA A 221 13.15 -12.58 -1.19
CA ALA A 221 12.98 -11.69 -0.06
C ALA A 221 12.59 -12.49 1.19
N GLY A 222 13.14 -12.11 2.35
CA GLY A 222 12.86 -12.72 3.65
C GLY A 222 13.47 -14.09 3.90
N GLY A 223 13.72 -14.88 2.84
CA GLY A 223 14.36 -16.18 2.94
C GLY A 223 13.93 -17.12 1.81
N CYS A 224 14.31 -18.38 1.94
CA CYS A 224 14.00 -19.43 0.98
C CYS A 224 13.91 -20.80 1.67
N THR A 225 13.39 -21.80 0.98
CA THR A 225 13.43 -23.22 1.36
C THR A 225 14.53 -23.98 0.59
N GLY A 226 15.02 -23.41 -0.51
CA GLY A 226 16.04 -23.95 -1.40
C GLY A 226 16.74 -22.86 -2.22
N PRO A 227 17.72 -23.22 -3.08
CA PRO A 227 18.56 -22.25 -3.78
C PRO A 227 17.92 -21.64 -5.05
N ARG A 228 16.76 -22.15 -5.51
CA ARG A 228 16.15 -21.69 -6.76
C ARG A 228 15.24 -20.49 -6.52
N ALA A 229 15.00 -19.72 -7.58
CA ALA A 229 14.03 -18.61 -7.56
C ALA A 229 12.58 -19.05 -7.32
N THR A 230 12.28 -20.35 -7.43
CA THR A 230 10.99 -20.97 -7.09
C THR A 230 10.86 -21.31 -5.61
N ASP A 231 11.96 -21.29 -4.88
CA ASP A 231 12.02 -21.75 -3.49
C ASP A 231 11.99 -20.57 -2.52
N CYS A 232 11.75 -19.35 -3.01
CA CYS A 232 11.70 -18.15 -2.20
C CYS A 232 10.47 -18.13 -1.28
N LEU A 233 10.62 -17.58 -0.07
CA LEU A 233 9.51 -17.35 0.84
C LEU A 233 8.64 -16.15 0.42
N ALA A 234 9.26 -15.15 -0.21
CA ALA A 234 8.62 -14.03 -0.88
C ALA A 234 9.51 -13.54 -2.03
N CYS A 235 8.93 -12.88 -3.03
CA CYS A 235 9.68 -12.31 -4.14
C CYS A 235 10.07 -10.86 -3.84
N ARG A 236 11.34 -10.53 -4.07
CA ARG A 236 11.87 -9.18 -3.94
C ARG A 236 11.16 -8.21 -4.87
N ASP A 237 11.11 -8.53 -6.16
CA ASP A 237 10.53 -7.64 -7.17
C ASP A 237 9.19 -8.17 -7.69
N PHE A 238 9.20 -9.23 -8.51
CA PHE A 238 7.97 -9.80 -9.08
C PHE A 238 7.85 -11.31 -8.89
N ASN A 239 6.63 -11.77 -8.64
CA ASN A 239 6.25 -13.18 -8.67
C ASN A 239 5.63 -13.54 -10.02
N ASP A 240 6.29 -14.44 -10.76
CA ASP A 240 5.84 -14.99 -12.03
C ASP A 240 5.48 -16.48 -11.88
N ASP A 241 4.21 -16.76 -11.62
CA ASP A 241 3.67 -18.12 -11.38
C ASP A 241 4.49 -18.95 -10.38
N GLY A 242 4.93 -18.33 -9.29
CA GLY A 242 5.74 -18.94 -8.23
C GLY A 242 7.25 -18.81 -8.42
N THR A 243 7.71 -18.23 -9.52
CA THR A 243 9.14 -17.93 -9.75
C THR A 243 9.42 -16.46 -9.50
N CYS A 244 10.36 -16.14 -8.62
CA CYS A 244 10.77 -14.76 -8.39
C CYS A 244 11.68 -14.24 -9.50
N LYS A 245 11.37 -13.06 -10.03
CA LYS A 245 12.09 -12.40 -11.13
C LYS A 245 12.23 -10.91 -10.87
N ASP A 246 13.22 -10.30 -11.52
CA ASP A 246 13.46 -8.87 -11.55
C ASP A 246 12.47 -8.11 -12.44
N THR A 247 11.99 -8.74 -13.51
CA THR A 247 11.06 -8.18 -14.49
C THR A 247 10.06 -9.21 -14.98
N CYS A 248 8.84 -8.76 -15.29
CA CYS A 248 7.86 -9.61 -15.96
C CYS A 248 8.20 -9.79 -17.45
N PRO A 249 7.80 -10.93 -18.07
CA PRO A 249 7.98 -11.16 -19.49
C PRO A 249 7.50 -9.97 -20.36
N PRO A 250 8.41 -9.30 -21.11
CA PRO A 250 8.10 -8.05 -21.80
C PRO A 250 7.15 -8.28 -22.99
N PRO A 251 6.47 -7.23 -23.50
CA PRO A 251 5.56 -7.36 -24.63
C PRO A 251 6.24 -7.75 -25.94
N LYS A 252 7.51 -7.39 -26.10
CA LYS A 252 8.29 -7.67 -27.31
C LYS A 252 9.63 -8.29 -26.94
N ILE A 253 10.14 -9.16 -27.82
CA ILE A 253 11.42 -9.85 -27.68
C ILE A 253 12.23 -9.71 -28.97
N TYR A 254 13.55 -9.76 -28.85
CA TYR A 254 14.43 -9.80 -30.01
C TYR A 254 14.55 -11.24 -30.51
N ASP A 255 14.14 -11.48 -31.75
CA ASP A 255 14.33 -12.77 -32.41
C ASP A 255 15.65 -12.75 -33.20
N ILE A 256 16.57 -13.62 -32.79
CA ILE A 256 17.91 -13.74 -33.38
C ILE A 256 17.83 -14.32 -34.81
N VAL A 257 16.79 -15.08 -35.14
CA VAL A 257 16.65 -15.68 -36.48
C VAL A 257 16.25 -14.61 -37.50
N SER A 258 15.19 -13.86 -37.23
CA SER A 258 14.74 -12.78 -38.11
C SER A 258 15.52 -11.46 -37.95
N HIS A 259 16.33 -11.33 -36.88
CA HIS A 259 16.99 -10.10 -36.46
C HIS A 259 16.01 -8.93 -36.24
N GLN A 260 14.79 -9.24 -35.77
CA GLN A 260 13.72 -8.27 -35.57
C GLN A 260 13.18 -8.31 -34.15
N VAL A 261 12.54 -7.23 -33.75
CA VAL A 261 11.74 -7.17 -32.51
C VAL A 261 10.35 -7.68 -32.83
N VAL A 262 10.00 -8.83 -32.26
CA VAL A 262 8.72 -9.53 -32.48
C VAL A 262 7.88 -9.53 -31.20
N ASP A 263 6.58 -9.79 -31.33
CA ASP A 263 5.70 -9.89 -30.17
C ASP A 263 6.04 -11.13 -29.33
N ASN A 264 6.03 -10.96 -28.01
CA ASN A 264 6.31 -12.04 -27.08
C ASN A 264 5.04 -12.88 -26.83
N PRO A 265 4.99 -14.16 -27.24
CA PRO A 265 3.84 -15.02 -26.97
C PRO A 265 3.62 -15.27 -25.47
N ASN A 266 4.65 -15.06 -24.64
CA ASN A 266 4.62 -15.26 -23.20
C ASN A 266 4.52 -13.95 -22.41
N ILE A 267 4.08 -12.86 -23.04
CA ILE A 267 3.87 -11.56 -22.39
C ILE A 267 3.07 -11.70 -21.09
N LYS A 268 3.53 -11.01 -20.05
CA LYS A 268 2.75 -10.75 -18.84
C LYS A 268 2.89 -9.30 -18.44
N TYR A 269 1.88 -8.82 -17.72
CA TYR A 269 1.81 -7.44 -17.25
C TYR A 269 2.19 -7.38 -15.78
N THR A 270 2.97 -6.36 -15.41
CA THR A 270 3.25 -6.07 -14.00
C THR A 270 1.99 -5.55 -13.33
N PHE A 271 1.56 -6.19 -12.24
CA PHE A 271 0.47 -5.73 -11.39
C PHE A 271 0.87 -5.86 -9.92
N GLY A 272 1.18 -4.72 -9.29
CA GLY A 272 1.84 -4.72 -7.98
C GLY A 272 3.17 -5.48 -8.07
N ALA A 273 3.35 -6.49 -7.21
CA ALA A 273 4.53 -7.34 -7.20
C ALA A 273 4.32 -8.71 -7.90
N ALA A 274 3.38 -8.80 -8.84
CA ALA A 274 3.07 -10.02 -9.56
C ALA A 274 3.02 -9.81 -11.08
N CYS A 275 3.31 -10.87 -11.83
CA CYS A 275 3.17 -10.92 -13.28
C CYS A 275 1.84 -11.60 -13.64
N VAL A 276 0.92 -10.84 -14.25
CA VAL A 276 -0.42 -11.33 -14.63
C VAL A 276 -0.58 -11.41 -16.14
N LYS A 277 -1.30 -12.43 -16.63
CA LYS A 277 -1.60 -12.55 -18.07
C LYS A 277 -2.59 -11.49 -18.55
N GLU A 278 -3.52 -11.10 -17.68
CA GLU A 278 -4.54 -10.10 -17.96
C GLU A 278 -4.65 -9.14 -16.78
N CYS A 279 -4.83 -7.85 -17.08
CA CYS A 279 -5.05 -6.85 -16.05
C CYS A 279 -6.47 -6.96 -15.47
N PRO A 280 -6.67 -6.69 -14.16
CA PRO A 280 -7.99 -6.63 -13.56
C PRO A 280 -8.90 -5.62 -14.27
N SER A 281 -10.21 -5.85 -14.25
CA SER A 281 -11.20 -5.09 -15.03
C SER A 281 -11.18 -3.58 -14.79
N ASN A 282 -10.77 -3.13 -13.60
CA ASN A 282 -10.67 -1.72 -13.23
C ASN A 282 -9.31 -1.06 -13.60
N TYR A 283 -8.38 -1.78 -14.24
CA TYR A 283 -7.08 -1.29 -14.70
C TYR A 283 -7.02 -1.13 -16.23
N VAL A 284 -6.03 -0.37 -16.69
CA VAL A 284 -5.71 -0.09 -18.09
C VAL A 284 -4.33 -0.65 -18.39
N VAL A 285 -4.18 -1.23 -19.57
CA VAL A 285 -2.91 -1.81 -20.02
C VAL A 285 -2.03 -0.73 -20.65
N THR A 286 -0.83 -0.54 -20.11
CA THR A 286 0.29 0.19 -20.73
C THR A 286 1.40 -0.79 -21.06
N GLU A 287 2.37 -0.39 -21.89
CA GLU A 287 3.65 -1.03 -22.31
C GLU A 287 4.27 -2.13 -21.39
N GLY A 288 3.53 -3.19 -21.02
CA GLY A 288 3.94 -4.23 -20.07
C GLY A 288 3.42 -4.09 -18.63
N ALA A 289 2.52 -3.16 -18.32
CA ALA A 289 2.01 -2.92 -16.95
C ALA A 289 0.50 -2.68 -16.88
N CYS A 290 -0.09 -2.97 -15.71
CA CYS A 290 -1.46 -2.62 -15.36
C CYS A 290 -1.47 -1.32 -14.54
N VAL A 291 -1.94 -0.23 -15.14
CA VAL A 291 -2.02 1.09 -14.49
C VAL A 291 -3.47 1.51 -14.26
N ARG A 292 -3.70 2.48 -13.36
CA ARG A 292 -5.05 3.00 -13.13
C ARG A 292 -5.50 4.00 -14.19
N SER A 293 -4.54 4.74 -14.72
CA SER A 293 -4.74 5.79 -15.70
C SER A 293 -3.52 5.85 -16.60
N CYS A 294 -3.72 6.29 -17.84
CA CYS A 294 -2.63 6.54 -18.75
C CYS A 294 -1.74 7.69 -18.25
N SER A 295 -0.46 7.65 -18.60
CA SER A 295 0.48 8.74 -18.37
C SER A 295 0.12 9.96 -19.22
N ALA A 296 0.70 11.12 -18.90
CA ALA A 296 0.57 12.31 -19.73
C ALA A 296 1.03 12.02 -21.17
N GLY A 297 0.29 12.52 -22.17
CA GLY A 297 0.58 12.23 -23.58
C GLY A 297 -0.08 10.97 -24.13
N MET A 298 -0.82 10.22 -23.32
CA MET A 298 -1.51 8.99 -23.69
C MET A 298 -3.02 9.07 -23.41
N LEU A 299 -3.83 8.42 -24.23
CA LEU A 299 -5.29 8.33 -24.05
C LEU A 299 -5.75 6.89 -23.86
N GLU A 300 -6.76 6.70 -23.00
CA GLU A 300 -7.38 5.39 -22.78
C GLU A 300 -8.27 5.02 -23.97
N VAL A 301 -7.89 3.99 -24.72
CA VAL A 301 -8.72 3.37 -25.76
C VAL A 301 -9.31 2.05 -25.27
N ASP A 302 -10.54 1.75 -25.65
CA ASP A 302 -11.14 0.44 -25.45
C ASP A 302 -11.11 -0.31 -26.77
N GLU A 303 -10.27 -1.34 -26.87
CA GLU A 303 -10.23 -2.24 -28.02
C GLU A 303 -10.71 -3.62 -27.55
N ASN A 304 -11.85 -4.06 -28.08
CA ASN A 304 -12.44 -5.38 -27.77
C ASN A 304 -12.66 -5.64 -26.28
N GLY A 305 -13.07 -4.61 -25.52
CA GLY A 305 -13.30 -4.72 -24.07
C GLY A 305 -12.03 -4.67 -23.20
N LYS A 306 -10.84 -4.57 -23.82
CA LYS A 306 -9.56 -4.37 -23.13
C LYS A 306 -9.17 -2.90 -23.20
N ARG A 307 -9.07 -2.28 -22.02
CA ARG A 307 -8.69 -0.87 -21.89
C ARG A 307 -7.17 -0.77 -22.00
N SER A 308 -6.68 0.03 -22.94
CA SER A 308 -5.25 0.23 -23.14
C SER A 308 -4.91 1.70 -23.34
N CYS A 309 -3.65 2.05 -23.14
CA CYS A 309 -3.14 3.41 -23.36
C CYS A 309 -2.47 3.50 -24.73
N LYS A 310 -2.88 4.48 -25.54
CA LYS A 310 -2.23 4.79 -26.82
C LYS A 310 -1.71 6.22 -26.83
N PRO A 311 -0.59 6.50 -27.52
CA PRO A 311 -0.10 7.86 -27.71
C PRO A 311 -1.17 8.75 -28.33
N CYS A 312 -1.26 9.99 -27.86
CA CYS A 312 -2.11 11.00 -28.49
C CYS A 312 -1.48 11.49 -29.79
N ASP A 313 -2.30 11.60 -30.85
CA ASP A 313 -1.92 12.32 -32.06
C ASP A 313 -2.05 13.84 -31.80
N GLY A 314 -0.96 14.44 -31.32
CA GLY A 314 -0.91 15.86 -30.97
C GLY A 314 -1.30 16.16 -29.51
N VAL A 315 -2.11 17.20 -29.27
CA VAL A 315 -2.55 17.56 -27.91
C VAL A 315 -3.57 16.54 -27.43
N CYS A 316 -3.30 15.88 -26.31
CA CYS A 316 -4.27 14.94 -25.73
C CYS A 316 -5.60 15.65 -25.45
N PRO A 317 -6.73 15.13 -25.97
CA PRO A 317 -8.03 15.63 -25.60
C PRO A 317 -8.17 15.42 -24.09
N LYS A 318 -8.50 16.49 -23.35
CA LYS A 318 -8.78 16.42 -21.91
C LYS A 318 -10.08 15.69 -21.64
N GLY A 319 -10.44 14.63 -22.38
CA GLY A 319 -11.76 14.05 -22.35
C GLY A 319 -12.07 12.97 -23.38
N ARG A 320 -12.71 11.86 -22.97
CA ARG A 320 -12.99 10.69 -23.84
C ARG A 320 -14.36 10.82 -24.50
N PRO A 321 -14.55 10.71 -25.82
CA PRO A 321 -15.89 10.67 -26.40
C PRO A 321 -16.60 9.37 -26.00
N THR A 322 -17.56 9.45 -25.08
CA THR A 322 -18.56 8.39 -24.89
C THR A 322 -19.69 8.62 -25.88
N HIS A 323 -19.98 7.60 -26.69
CA HIS A 323 -21.13 7.45 -27.60
C HIS A 323 -21.96 8.72 -27.85
N THR A 324 -21.83 9.25 -29.06
CA THR A 324 -22.73 10.26 -29.62
C THR A 324 -24.19 9.83 -29.48
N HIS A 325 -24.89 10.31 -28.47
CA HIS A 325 -26.33 10.53 -28.56
C HIS A 325 -26.51 11.83 -29.34
N THR A 326 -26.80 11.71 -30.63
CA THR A 326 -27.28 12.80 -31.46
C THR A 326 -28.63 13.29 -30.91
N HIS A 327 -28.62 14.36 -30.11
CA HIS A 327 -29.82 15.17 -29.94
C HIS A 327 -29.88 16.17 -31.09
N THR A 328 -30.63 15.82 -32.14
CA THR A 328 -31.05 16.77 -33.17
C THR A 328 -32.07 17.73 -32.55
N HIS A 329 -31.64 18.94 -32.19
CA HIS A 329 -32.57 20.05 -32.06
C HIS A 329 -32.93 20.53 -33.46
N THR A 330 -34.14 20.19 -33.91
CA THR A 330 -34.75 20.76 -35.12
C THR A 330 -35.13 22.22 -34.84
N HIS A 331 -34.19 23.15 -35.05
CA HIS A 331 -34.56 24.53 -35.30
C HIS A 331 -34.67 24.73 -36.81
N THR A 332 -35.89 24.97 -37.27
CA THR A 332 -36.23 25.38 -38.63
C THR A 332 -35.60 26.75 -38.94
N ASN A 333 -34.45 26.78 -39.62
CA ASN A 333 -34.01 27.92 -40.43
C ASN A 333 -32.99 27.45 -41.49
N PRO A 334 -33.21 27.63 -42.81
CA PRO A 334 -32.42 26.96 -43.85
C PRO A 334 -31.18 27.72 -44.30
N GLU A 335 -30.35 28.25 -43.38
CA GLU A 335 -29.11 28.95 -43.80
C GLU A 335 -27.94 28.93 -42.79
N GLN A 336 -27.83 27.89 -41.96
CA GLN A 336 -26.62 27.67 -41.16
C GLN A 336 -26.14 26.22 -41.26
N ILE A 337 -24.92 26.07 -41.78
CA ILE A 337 -24.12 24.85 -41.70
C ILE A 337 -24.10 24.43 -40.22
N PRO A 338 -24.53 23.20 -39.86
CA PRO A 338 -24.49 22.77 -38.47
C PRO A 338 -23.03 22.67 -38.03
N ARG A 339 -22.58 23.61 -37.18
CA ARG A 339 -21.36 23.41 -36.40
C ARG A 339 -21.62 22.26 -35.45
N VAL A 340 -21.07 21.09 -35.77
CA VAL A 340 -20.94 19.98 -34.82
C VAL A 340 -20.02 20.47 -33.70
N VAL A 341 -20.59 20.91 -32.58
CA VAL A 341 -19.83 21.17 -31.37
C VAL A 341 -19.54 19.81 -30.74
N LEU A 342 -18.34 19.29 -30.97
CA LEU A 342 -17.84 18.10 -30.29
C LEU A 342 -17.61 18.49 -28.82
N VAL A 343 -18.58 18.22 -27.94
CA VAL A 343 -18.36 18.33 -26.49
C VAL A 343 -17.50 17.14 -26.10
N LEU A 344 -16.18 17.32 -26.09
CA LEU A 344 -15.23 16.32 -25.59
C LEU A 344 -15.50 16.13 -24.09
N PRO A 345 -15.88 14.93 -23.62
CA PRO A 345 -16.24 14.70 -22.22
C PRO A 345 -15.06 14.91 -21.29
N ALA A 346 -14.96 16.02 -20.55
CA ALA A 346 -13.69 16.34 -19.88
C ALA A 346 -13.29 15.30 -18.81
N VAL A 347 -12.09 14.73 -18.90
CA VAL A 347 -11.46 13.94 -17.83
C VAL A 347 -10.65 14.89 -16.98
N CYS A 348 -10.98 14.93 -15.70
CA CYS A 348 -10.37 15.85 -14.75
C CYS A 348 -9.57 15.08 -13.70
N ASP A 349 -8.50 15.70 -13.21
CA ASP A 349 -7.70 15.10 -12.14
C ASP A 349 -8.50 15.09 -10.84
N GLY A 350 -8.47 13.94 -10.17
CA GLY A 350 -8.97 13.78 -8.81
C GLY A 350 -7.94 14.23 -7.78
N ILE A 351 -8.37 14.29 -6.53
CA ILE A 351 -7.54 14.64 -5.39
C ILE A 351 -6.36 13.66 -5.28
N GLY A 352 -5.14 14.21 -5.14
CA GLY A 352 -3.90 13.44 -5.11
C GLY A 352 -3.32 13.07 -6.49
N ILE A 353 -3.85 13.65 -7.57
CA ILE A 353 -3.38 13.44 -8.95
C ILE A 353 -3.13 14.79 -9.64
N GLY A 354 -2.08 14.87 -10.46
CA GLY A 354 -1.77 16.03 -11.29
C GLY A 354 -1.63 17.33 -10.50
N SER A 355 -2.40 18.35 -10.90
CA SER A 355 -2.42 19.66 -10.23
C SER A 355 -3.02 19.63 -8.81
N LEU A 356 -3.72 18.55 -8.45
CA LEU A 356 -4.33 18.34 -7.14
C LEU A 356 -3.53 17.36 -6.26
N SER A 357 -2.27 17.07 -6.61
CA SER A 357 -1.39 16.13 -5.89
C SER A 357 -1.21 16.45 -4.40
N ASN A 358 -1.14 17.74 -4.04
CA ASN A 358 -1.02 18.22 -2.66
C ASN A 358 -2.35 18.70 -2.05
N THR A 359 -3.46 18.47 -2.73
CA THR A 359 -4.79 18.87 -2.27
C THR A 359 -5.36 17.79 -1.35
N ILE A 360 -5.97 18.18 -0.23
CA ILE A 360 -6.52 17.26 0.76
C ILE A 360 -8.02 16.98 0.52
N ALA A 361 -8.74 17.99 0.03
CA ALA A 361 -10.16 17.91 -0.31
C ALA A 361 -10.54 18.97 -1.35
N VAL A 362 -11.65 18.74 -2.04
CA VAL A 362 -12.28 19.75 -2.89
C VAL A 362 -12.78 20.91 -2.03
N ASN A 363 -12.56 22.15 -2.45
CA ASN A 363 -12.98 23.36 -1.75
C ASN A 363 -13.31 24.48 -2.77
N SER A 364 -13.67 25.66 -2.28
CA SER A 364 -14.02 26.81 -3.13
C SER A 364 -12.90 27.23 -4.10
N THR A 365 -11.63 26.96 -3.80
CA THR A 365 -10.50 27.36 -4.66
C THR A 365 -10.20 26.39 -5.80
N ASN A 366 -10.60 25.11 -5.67
CA ASN A 366 -10.34 24.09 -6.69
C ASN A 366 -11.60 23.49 -7.32
N ILE A 367 -12.81 23.74 -6.80
CA ILE A 367 -14.05 23.19 -7.34
C ILE A 367 -14.24 23.50 -8.84
N GLY A 368 -13.73 24.64 -9.30
CA GLY A 368 -13.74 25.03 -10.71
C GLY A 368 -13.00 24.07 -11.65
N SER A 369 -12.00 23.32 -11.16
CA SER A 369 -11.30 22.31 -11.97
C SER A 369 -12.15 21.08 -12.28
N PHE A 370 -13.30 20.95 -11.59
CA PHE A 370 -14.27 19.87 -11.79
C PHE A 370 -15.44 20.28 -12.71
N SER A 371 -15.41 21.50 -13.25
CA SER A 371 -16.45 21.97 -14.17
C SER A 371 -16.40 21.24 -15.52
N ASN A 372 -17.58 20.81 -16.01
CA ASN A 372 -17.75 20.04 -17.25
C ASN A 372 -17.02 18.68 -17.30
N CYS A 373 -16.61 18.17 -16.13
CA CYS A 373 -15.95 16.88 -16.02
C CYS A 373 -16.96 15.74 -16.12
N THR A 374 -16.65 14.75 -16.95
CA THR A 374 -17.47 13.55 -17.21
C THR A 374 -16.80 12.28 -16.67
N LYS A 375 -15.49 12.34 -16.44
CA LYS A 375 -14.71 11.30 -15.77
C LYS A 375 -13.70 11.96 -14.85
N ILE A 376 -13.47 11.36 -13.68
CA ILE A 376 -12.43 11.81 -12.76
C ILE A 376 -11.34 10.76 -12.75
N ASN A 377 -10.11 11.18 -13.06
CA ASN A 377 -8.93 10.38 -12.88
C ASN A 377 -8.42 10.56 -11.44
N GLY A 378 -8.85 9.69 -10.53
CA GLY A 378 -8.50 9.75 -9.11
C GLY A 378 -9.71 9.71 -8.20
N ASP A 379 -9.56 10.22 -6.98
CA ASP A 379 -10.62 10.25 -5.97
C ASP A 379 -11.21 11.66 -5.85
N ILE A 380 -12.51 11.79 -5.55
CA ILE A 380 -13.08 13.05 -5.04
C ILE A 380 -13.16 12.92 -3.52
N ILE A 381 -12.54 13.86 -2.81
CA ILE A 381 -12.58 13.91 -1.35
C ILE A 381 -13.29 15.20 -0.94
N LEU A 382 -14.40 15.05 -0.22
CA LEU A 382 -15.10 16.14 0.46
C LEU A 382 -14.94 15.94 1.96
N ASN A 383 -14.54 16.99 2.67
CA ASN A 383 -14.43 16.97 4.13
C ASN A 383 -15.12 18.21 4.72
N ARG A 384 -15.04 18.38 6.03
CA ARG A 384 -15.68 19.52 6.71
C ARG A 384 -15.21 20.87 6.16
N ASN A 385 -13.91 21.01 5.90
CA ASN A 385 -13.31 22.24 5.36
C ASN A 385 -13.75 22.54 3.93
N SER A 386 -14.30 21.56 3.20
CA SER A 386 -14.93 21.78 1.90
C SER A 386 -16.16 22.69 1.98
N PHE A 387 -16.78 22.79 3.17
CA PHE A 387 -18.05 23.49 3.40
C PHE A 387 -17.95 24.61 4.44
N GLU A 388 -16.81 24.73 5.14
CA GLU A 388 -16.56 25.76 6.16
C GLU A 388 -15.77 26.97 5.62
N GLY A 389 -15.67 27.11 4.29
CA GLY A 389 -14.87 28.15 3.62
C GLY A 389 -15.58 28.86 2.49
#